data_AF-A0AAJ2DNG3-F1
#
_entry.id   AF-A0AAJ2DNG3-F1
#
_cell.length_a   1.000
_cell.length_b   1.000
_cell.length_c   1.000
_cell.angle_alpha   90.00
_cell.angle_beta   90.00
_cell.angle_gamma   90.00
#
_symmetry.space_group_name_H-M   'P 1'
#
loop_
_entity.id
_entity.type
_entity.pdbx_description
1 polymer ?
#
loop_
_entity_poly.entity_id
_entity_poly.type
_entity_poly.pdbx_seq_one_letter_code
_entity_poly.pdbx_strand_id
1 'polypeptide(L)'
;MGNSISEIDRKFIRSSLADTFAGIDLSTEAISVLRKYPIREIRQIFFREVAVAFAFNLTITTPELGGFDPRFVEDELRRLQDERATSGLAKLKFELAAFASRISSYGLWRQIEECLSSSTR
;
A
#
# COMPACT_ATOMS: atom_id res chain seq x y z
N MET A 1 16.40 4.87 -11.17
CA MET A 1 16.26 5.68 -9.94
C MET A 1 16.45 4.71 -8.78
N GLY A 2 17.51 4.87 -8.00
CA GLY A 2 17.83 3.96 -6.91
C GLY A 2 16.72 3.98 -5.87
N ASN A 3 16.23 2.80 -5.47
CA ASN A 3 15.26 2.71 -4.39
C ASN A 3 15.98 3.15 -3.10
N SER A 4 15.58 4.30 -2.57
CA SER A 4 15.97 4.84 -1.26
C SER A 4 15.53 3.94 -0.10
N ILE A 5 14.45 3.17 -0.33
CA ILE A 5 13.84 2.27 0.64
C ILE A 5 14.41 0.86 0.42
N SER A 6 14.95 0.26 1.48
CA SER A 6 15.41 -1.14 1.44
C SER A 6 14.25 -2.09 1.16
N GLU A 7 14.49 -3.25 0.55
CA GLU A 7 13.41 -4.22 0.29
C GLU A 7 12.75 -4.73 1.58
N ILE A 8 13.49 -4.79 2.70
CA ILE A 8 12.94 -5.16 4.01
C ILE A 8 11.97 -4.08 4.50
N ASP A 9 12.39 -2.81 4.44
CA ASP A 9 11.52 -1.69 4.85
C ASP A 9 10.32 -1.53 3.92
N ARG A 10 10.50 -1.77 2.62
CA ARG A 10 9.41 -1.70 1.65
C ARG A 10 8.33 -2.73 1.93
N LYS A 11 8.71 -3.96 2.28
CA LYS A 11 7.77 -5.01 2.72
C LYS A 11 7.00 -4.59 3.95
N PHE A 12 7.71 -4.07 4.96
CA PHE A 12 7.09 -3.58 6.18
C PHE A 12 6.12 -2.42 5.91
N ILE A 13 6.51 -1.46 5.08
CA ILE A 13 5.68 -0.33 4.64
C ILE A 13 4.44 -0.82 3.92
N ARG A 14 4.56 -1.74 2.97
CA ARG A 14 3.42 -2.31 2.23
C ARG A 14 2.43 -2.99 3.16
N SER A 15 2.92 -3.83 4.07
CA SER A 15 2.07 -4.53 5.05
C SER A 15 1.34 -3.53 5.94
N SER A 16 2.07 -2.57 6.53
CA SER A 16 1.49 -1.56 7.41
C SER A 16 0.43 -0.70 6.68
N LEU A 17 0.69 -0.35 5.41
CA LEU A 17 -0.28 0.40 4.61
C LEU A 17 -1.48 -0.48 4.20
N ALA A 18 -1.28 -1.78 3.96
CA ALA A 18 -2.36 -2.71 3.63
C ALA A 18 -3.34 -2.85 4.81
N ASP A 19 -2.83 -2.90 6.05
CA ASP A 19 -3.66 -3.00 7.26
C ASP A 19 -4.69 -1.86 7.39
N THR A 20 -4.38 -0.68 6.85
CA THR A 20 -5.33 0.45 6.83
C THR A 20 -6.58 0.16 5.99
N PHE A 21 -6.50 -0.70 4.98
CA PHE A 21 -7.66 -1.16 4.22
C PHE A 21 -8.52 -2.15 5.01
N ALA A 22 -7.96 -2.84 6.00
CA ALA A 22 -8.68 -3.68 6.95
C ALA A 22 -9.28 -2.87 8.13
N GLY A 23 -9.16 -1.53 8.11
CA GLY A 23 -9.64 -0.65 9.18
C GLY A 23 -8.75 -0.64 10.43
N ILE A 24 -7.49 -1.07 10.30
CA ILE A 24 -6.52 -1.07 11.38
C ILE A 24 -5.67 0.19 11.29
N ASP A 25 -5.57 0.91 12.40
CA ASP A 25 -4.75 2.10 12.50
C ASP A 25 -3.25 1.76 12.43
N LEU A 26 -2.47 2.68 11.87
CA LEU A 26 -1.01 2.53 11.82
C LEU A 26 -0.42 2.51 13.24
N SER A 27 0.36 1.49 13.55
CA SER A 27 1.08 1.39 14.82
C SER A 27 2.13 2.50 14.97
N THR A 28 2.52 2.82 16.21
CA THR A 28 3.59 3.81 16.47
C THR A 28 4.91 3.43 15.79
N GLU A 29 5.21 2.13 15.73
CA GLU A 29 6.37 1.60 15.01
C GLU A 29 6.25 1.86 13.50
N ALA A 30 5.08 1.57 12.91
CA ALA A 30 4.81 1.85 11.50
C ALA A 30 5.00 3.32 11.16
N ILE A 31 4.42 4.22 11.97
CA ILE A 31 4.57 5.68 11.81
C ILE A 31 6.05 6.10 11.88
N SER A 32 6.80 5.56 12.85
CA SER A 32 8.23 5.86 13.01
C SER A 32 9.06 5.46 11.80
N VAL A 33 8.81 4.28 11.23
CA VAL A 33 9.50 3.81 10.02
C VAL A 33 9.09 4.63 8.80
N LEU A 34 7.79 4.86 8.61
CA LEU A 34 7.25 5.62 7.47
C LEU A 34 7.80 7.04 7.41
N ARG A 35 7.99 7.69 8.56
CA ARG A 35 8.56 9.05 8.67
C ARG A 35 10.03 9.16 8.30
N LYS A 36 10.78 8.06 8.25
CA LYS A 36 12.18 8.06 7.77
C LYS A 36 12.27 8.35 6.27
N TYR A 37 11.16 8.18 5.55
CA TYR A 37 11.11 8.28 4.10
C TYR A 37 10.29 9.48 3.63
N PRO A 38 10.60 10.07 2.46
CA PRO A 38 9.81 11.14 1.90
C PRO A 38 8.34 10.71 1.71
N ILE A 39 7.40 11.53 2.17
CA ILE A 39 5.96 11.22 2.04
C ILE A 39 5.52 10.96 0.60
N ARG A 40 6.21 11.57 -0.38
CA ARG A 40 5.98 11.31 -1.82
C ARG A 40 6.28 9.88 -2.23
N GLU A 41 7.29 9.24 -1.64
CA GLU A 41 7.63 7.84 -1.91
C GLU A 41 6.62 6.89 -1.26
N ILE A 42 6.27 7.16 0.00
CA ILE A 42 5.20 6.41 0.70
C ILE A 42 3.89 6.51 -0.08
N ARG A 43 3.55 7.70 -0.58
CA ARG A 43 2.38 7.93 -1.44
C ARG A 43 2.43 7.12 -2.72
N GLN A 44 3.60 7.00 -3.35
CA GLN A 44 3.75 6.19 -4.56
C GLN A 44 3.54 4.71 -4.26
N ILE A 45 4.13 4.18 -3.17
CA ILE A 45 3.91 2.80 -2.72
C ILE A 45 2.43 2.56 -2.44
N PHE A 46 1.78 3.46 -1.69
CA PHE A 46 0.35 3.36 -1.39
C PHE A 46 -0.49 3.26 -2.67
N PHE A 47 -0.39 4.24 -3.58
CA PHE A 47 -1.31 4.28 -4.73
C PHE A 47 -0.95 3.33 -5.88
N ARG A 48 0.32 2.95 -6.04
CA ARG A 48 0.75 2.11 -7.17
C ARG A 48 0.90 0.64 -6.84
N GLU A 49 0.96 0.31 -5.55
CA GLU A 49 1.17 -1.07 -5.11
C GLU A 49 -0.01 -1.50 -4.23
N VAL A 50 -0.13 -0.89 -3.05
CA VAL A 50 -1.09 -1.33 -2.03
C VAL A 50 -2.54 -1.09 -2.45
N ALA A 51 -2.89 0.12 -2.85
CA ALA A 51 -4.27 0.45 -3.22
C ALA A 51 -4.75 -0.35 -4.44
N VAL A 52 -3.87 -0.64 -5.41
CA VAL A 52 -4.23 -1.49 -6.56
C VAL A 52 -4.56 -2.90 -6.12
N ALA A 53 -3.81 -3.41 -5.13
CA ALA A 53 -4.03 -4.75 -4.60
C ALA A 53 -5.26 -4.85 -3.72
N PHE A 54 -5.52 -3.86 -2.86
CA PHE A 54 -6.51 -4.01 -1.80
C PHE A 54 -7.77 -3.18 -1.98
N ALA A 55 -7.77 -2.07 -2.75
CA ALA A 55 -8.94 -1.19 -2.83
C ALA A 55 -10.21 -1.87 -3.37
N PHE A 56 -10.05 -2.92 -4.19
CA PHE A 56 -11.16 -3.65 -4.79
C PHE A 56 -11.19 -5.15 -4.44
N ASN A 57 -10.15 -5.68 -3.77
CA ASN A 57 -10.06 -7.11 -3.38
C ASN A 57 -10.42 -7.36 -1.90
N LEU A 58 -10.94 -6.36 -1.19
CA LEU A 58 -11.36 -6.47 0.22
C LEU A 58 -12.42 -7.55 0.51
N THR A 59 -13.03 -8.12 -0.53
CA THR A 59 -14.13 -9.08 -0.41
C THR A 59 -13.70 -10.55 -0.29
N ILE A 60 -12.42 -10.90 -0.49
CA ILE A 60 -12.02 -12.31 -0.65
C ILE A 60 -11.22 -12.87 0.53
N THR A 61 -10.48 -12.06 1.29
CA THR A 61 -9.70 -12.54 2.43
C THR A 61 -10.09 -11.84 3.72
N THR A 62 -10.49 -12.66 4.70
CA THR A 62 -10.78 -12.19 6.05
C THR A 62 -9.47 -11.71 6.68
N PRO A 63 -9.36 -10.44 7.09
CA PRO A 63 -8.22 -10.00 7.89
C PRO A 63 -8.15 -10.89 9.14
N GLU A 64 -6.94 -11.32 9.51
CA GLU A 64 -6.74 -12.01 10.79
C GLU A 64 -6.92 -11.00 11.93
N LEU A 65 -7.00 -11.47 13.18
CA LEU A 65 -7.31 -10.68 14.40
C LEU A 65 -6.37 -9.48 14.68
N GLY A 66 -5.49 -9.09 13.75
CA GLY A 66 -4.63 -7.90 13.84
C GLY A 66 -4.08 -7.36 12.51
N GLY A 67 -4.59 -7.76 11.33
CA GLY A 67 -4.06 -7.28 10.04
C GLY A 67 -4.19 -8.26 8.89
N PHE A 68 -3.64 -7.88 7.74
CA PHE A 68 -3.32 -8.84 6.68
C PHE A 68 -2.03 -9.59 7.04
N ASP A 69 -1.96 -10.90 6.73
CA ASP A 69 -0.68 -11.62 6.81
C ASP A 69 0.34 -10.95 5.85
N PRO A 70 1.51 -10.50 6.33
CA PRO A 70 2.53 -9.89 5.48
C PRO A 70 2.93 -10.77 4.28
N ARG A 71 2.86 -12.10 4.41
CA ARG A 71 3.12 -13.03 3.30
C ARG A 71 2.03 -12.95 2.24
N PHE A 72 0.77 -12.93 2.67
CA PHE A 72 -0.36 -12.72 1.78
C PHE A 72 -0.23 -11.40 1.03
N VAL A 73 0.15 -10.32 1.72
CA VAL A 73 0.33 -9.00 1.08
C VAL A 73 1.37 -9.06 -0.04
N GLU A 74 2.51 -9.69 0.23
CA GLU A 74 3.59 -9.81 -0.75
C GLU A 74 3.23 -10.74 -1.92
N ASP A 75 2.52 -11.84 -1.66
CA ASP A 75 2.08 -12.76 -2.71
C ASP A 75 1.03 -12.10 -3.62
N GLU A 76 0.11 -11.32 -3.07
CA GLU A 76 -0.90 -10.58 -3.85
C GLU A 76 -0.25 -9.47 -4.70
N LEU A 77 0.72 -8.75 -4.14
CA LEU A 77 1.50 -7.77 -4.89
C LEU A 77 2.32 -8.42 -6.02
N ARG A 78 2.91 -9.59 -5.76
CA ARG A 78 3.63 -10.35 -6.79
C ARG A 78 2.68 -10.81 -7.90
N ARG A 79 1.51 -11.36 -7.54
CA ARG A 79 0.48 -11.77 -8.50
C ARG A 79 0.11 -10.64 -9.45
N LEU A 80 -0.11 -9.43 -8.93
CA LEU A 80 -0.46 -8.27 -9.76
C LEU A 80 0.70 -7.78 -10.64
N GLN A 81 1.94 -7.87 -10.15
CA GLN A 81 3.11 -7.54 -10.95
C GLN A 81 3.31 -8.55 -12.09
N ASP A 82 3.12 -9.83 -11.82
CA ASP A 82 3.21 -10.90 -12.81
C ASP A 82 2.10 -10.75 -13.86
N GLU A 83 0.86 -10.49 -13.44
CA GLU A 83 -0.27 -10.20 -14.33
C GLU A 83 0.02 -9.00 -15.23
N ARG A 84 0.54 -7.91 -14.67
CA ARG A 84 0.96 -6.72 -15.43
C ARG A 84 2.05 -7.05 -16.46
N ALA A 85 2.95 -7.98 -16.15
CA ALA A 85 4.05 -8.36 -17.04
C ALA A 85 3.59 -9.19 -18.25
N THR A 86 2.42 -9.84 -18.19
CA THR A 86 1.94 -10.75 -19.24
C THR A 86 1.70 -10.10 -20.61
N SER A 87 1.18 -8.87 -20.66
CA SER A 87 0.80 -8.23 -21.93
C SER A 87 0.65 -6.71 -21.83
N GLY A 88 0.70 -6.01 -22.98
CA GLY A 88 0.44 -4.56 -23.05
C GLY A 88 -0.97 -4.17 -22.60
N LEU A 89 -1.96 -5.03 -22.87
CA LEU A 89 -3.34 -4.83 -22.41
C LEU A 89 -3.47 -5.01 -20.89
N ALA A 90 -2.73 -5.96 -20.30
CA ALA A 90 -2.65 -6.11 -18.85
C ALA A 90 -1.99 -4.89 -18.19
N LYS A 91 -0.95 -4.31 -18.81
CA LYS A 91 -0.37 -3.03 -18.36
C LYS A 91 -1.41 -1.91 -18.35
N LEU A 92 -2.19 -1.76 -19.42
CA LEU A 92 -3.23 -0.73 -19.49
C LEU A 92 -4.32 -0.93 -18.42
N LYS A 93 -4.77 -2.18 -18.23
CA LYS A 93 -5.72 -2.53 -17.16
C LYS A 93 -5.17 -2.17 -15.78
N PHE A 94 -3.90 -2.46 -15.53
CA PHE A 94 -3.23 -2.10 -14.29
C PHE A 94 -3.18 -0.59 -14.06
N GLU A 95 -2.82 0.20 -15.08
CA GLU A 95 -2.80 1.67 -14.95
C GLU A 95 -4.20 2.25 -14.71
N LEU A 96 -5.23 1.68 -15.36
CA LEU A 96 -6.63 2.06 -15.09
C LEU A 96 -7.06 1.70 -13.67
N ALA A 97 -6.69 0.51 -13.18
CA ALA A 97 -6.95 0.09 -11.81
C ALA A 97 -6.21 1.00 -10.80
N ALA A 98 -4.97 1.39 -11.08
CA ALA A 98 -4.21 2.34 -10.27
C ALA A 98 -4.86 3.73 -10.25
N PHE A 99 -5.36 4.20 -11.38
CA PHE A 99 -6.08 5.46 -11.45
C PHE A 99 -7.40 5.41 -10.65
N ALA A 100 -8.19 4.35 -10.82
CA ALA A 100 -9.44 4.15 -10.08
C ALA A 100 -9.18 4.02 -8.57
N SER A 101 -8.18 3.23 -8.17
CA SER A 101 -7.77 3.04 -6.77
C SER A 101 -7.31 4.34 -6.13
N ARG A 102 -6.65 5.21 -6.91
CA ARG A 102 -6.23 6.53 -6.44
C ARG A 102 -7.42 7.43 -6.10
N ILE A 103 -8.51 7.34 -6.85
CA ILE A 103 -9.72 8.10 -6.59
C ILE A 103 -10.45 7.49 -5.38
N SER A 104 -10.68 6.18 -5.37
CA SER A 104 -11.44 5.51 -4.30
C SER A 104 -10.73 5.57 -2.95
N SER A 105 -9.41 5.43 -2.93
CA SER A 105 -8.59 5.37 -1.71
C SER A 105 -8.02 6.72 -1.30
N TYR A 106 -8.45 7.82 -1.94
CA TYR A 106 -7.95 9.16 -1.61
C TYR A 106 -8.28 9.58 -0.17
N GLY A 107 -9.48 9.22 0.30
CA GLY A 107 -9.90 9.48 1.68
C GLY A 107 -9.02 8.75 2.71
N LEU A 108 -8.71 7.47 2.44
CA LEU A 108 -7.83 6.67 3.29
C LEU A 108 -6.39 7.22 3.29
N TRP A 109 -5.87 7.59 2.11
CA TRP A 109 -4.57 8.26 2.01
C TRP A 109 -4.51 9.54 2.85
N ARG A 110 -5.58 10.35 2.85
CA ARG A 110 -5.64 11.57 3.64
C ARG A 110 -5.50 11.31 5.14
N GLN A 111 -6.13 10.25 5.65
CA GLN A 111 -6.00 9.85 7.06
C GLN A 111 -4.55 9.44 7.36
N ILE A 112 -3.94 8.64 6.50
CA ILE A 112 -2.53 8.24 6.61
C ILE A 112 -1.60 9.47 6.59
N GLU A 113 -1.82 10.40 5.66
CA GLU A 113 -1.04 11.63 5.54
C GLU A 113 -1.16 12.51 6.79
N GLU A 114 -2.34 12.62 7.38
CA GLU A 114 -2.57 13.30 8.66
C GLU A 114 -1.83 12.62 9.81
N CYS A 115 -1.87 11.29 9.93
CA CYS A 115 -1.11 10.53 10.94
C CYS A 115 0.41 10.72 10.78
N LEU A 116 0.91 10.70 9.55
CA LEU A 116 2.33 10.90 9.27
C LEU A 116 2.80 12.34 9.52
N SER A 117 1.93 13.32 9.29
CA SER A 117 2.22 14.75 9.48
C SER A 117 2.02 15.23 10.92
N SER A 118 1.21 14.53 11.72
CA SER A 118 0.94 14.86 13.12
C SER A 118 2.07 14.39 14.06
N SER A 119 3.23 15.04 14.00
CA SER A 119 4.17 15.13 15.15
C SER A 119 5.14 16.29 14.97
N THR A 120 4.65 17.48 15.28
CA THR A 120 5.42 18.46 16.05
C THR A 120 4.43 19.26 16.89
N ARG A 121 4.01 18.71 18.04
CA ARG A 121 3.57 19.47 19.22
C ARG A 121 4.01 18.72 20.46
#